data_AF-A0A2K1XRU5-F1
#
_entry.id   AF-A0A2K1XRU5-F1
#
_cell.length_a   1.000
_cell.length_b   1.000
_cell.length_c   1.000
_cell.angle_alpha   90.00
_cell.angle_beta   90.00
_cell.angle_gamma   90.00
#
_symmetry.space_group_name_H-M   'P 1'
#
loop_
_entity.id
_entity.type
_entity.pdbx_description
1 polymer ?
#
loop_
_entity_poly.entity_id
_entity_poly.type
_entity_poly.pdbx_seq_one_letter_code
_entity_poly.pdbx_strand_id
1 'polypeptide(L)'
;MQTCTLLLRFFYQEHHSKEDFSVRGKEPKDEVQIYTWKDATLHELTDLVRVVTPAAKRRNARLSFAFIFPDTNDRFVVREVGKTDSHRNGKLDDNKALAQLGFQIGDYLDVAIL
;
A
#
# COMPACT_ATOMS: atom_id res chain seq x y z
N MET A 1 8.89 -9.27 -23.26
CA MET A 1 9.40 -8.60 -22.05
C MET A 1 9.00 -9.45 -20.87
N GLN A 2 9.96 -10.02 -20.16
CA GLN A 2 9.69 -10.98 -19.08
C GLN A 2 9.58 -10.19 -17.78
N THR A 3 8.38 -9.71 -17.49
CA THR A 3 8.13 -8.91 -16.30
C THR A 3 8.15 -9.84 -15.09
N CYS A 4 9.24 -9.80 -14.30
CA CYS A 4 9.39 -10.63 -13.11
C CYS A 4 8.24 -10.35 -12.14
N THR A 5 7.39 -11.34 -11.93
CA THR A 5 6.31 -11.27 -10.95
C THR A 5 6.90 -11.25 -9.55
N LEU A 6 6.37 -10.37 -8.71
CA LEU A 6 6.69 -10.32 -7.29
C LEU A 6 5.41 -10.53 -6.48
N LEU A 7 5.59 -11.15 -5.32
CA LEU A 7 4.53 -11.26 -4.33
C LEU A 7 4.46 -9.92 -3.58
N LEU A 8 3.42 -9.15 -3.83
CA LEU A 8 3.11 -7.95 -3.06
C LEU A 8 2.11 -8.34 -1.97
N ARG A 9 2.55 -8.16 -0.73
CA ARG A 9 1.73 -8.35 0.45
C ARG A 9 1.31 -6.97 0.92
N PHE A 10 0.02 -6.70 0.90
CA PHE A 10 -0.49 -5.42 1.34
C PHE A 10 -1.59 -5.55 2.38
N PHE A 11 -1.64 -4.58 3.28
CA PHE A 11 -2.63 -4.45 4.33
C PHE A 11 -3.52 -3.26 4.04
N TYR A 12 -4.80 -3.37 4.37
CA TYR A 12 -5.73 -2.25 4.29
C TYR A 12 -6.49 -2.08 5.61
N GLN A 13 -6.65 -0.83 6.05
CA GLN A 13 -7.56 -0.48 7.15
C GLN A 13 -8.21 0.89 6.89
N GLU A 14 -9.45 1.07 7.36
CA GLU A 14 -10.13 2.37 7.38
C GLU A 14 -9.56 3.32 8.45
N HIS A 15 -8.96 2.80 9.53
CA HIS A 15 -8.39 3.63 10.61
C HIS A 15 -7.05 3.09 11.10
N HIS A 16 -5.96 3.59 10.51
CA HIS A 16 -4.60 3.27 10.93
C HIS A 16 -4.22 4.01 12.22
N SER A 17 -4.00 3.27 13.31
CA SER A 17 -3.28 3.80 14.47
C SER A 17 -1.82 3.36 14.38
N LYS A 18 -0.88 4.31 14.50
CA LYS A 18 0.59 4.06 14.42
C LYS A 18 1.09 2.99 15.42
N GLU A 19 0.33 2.73 16.47
CA GLU A 19 0.59 1.69 17.46
C GLU A 19 0.35 0.26 16.95
N ASP A 20 -0.44 0.07 15.88
CA ASP A 20 -0.77 -1.27 15.34
C ASP A 20 0.47 -1.95 14.74
N PHE A 21 1.35 -1.17 14.10
CA PHE A 21 2.61 -1.66 13.52
C PHE A 21 3.82 -1.55 14.44
N SER A 22 3.67 -1.03 15.66
CA SER A 22 4.79 -0.85 16.59
C SER A 22 5.28 -2.17 17.22
N VAL A 23 4.52 -3.27 17.08
CA VAL A 23 4.83 -4.57 17.67
C VAL A 23 4.82 -5.67 16.61
N ARG A 24 5.96 -6.33 16.39
CA ARG A 24 6.08 -7.56 15.59
C ARG A 24 5.06 -8.60 16.06
N GLY A 25 4.21 -9.08 15.16
CA GLY A 25 3.18 -10.10 15.45
C GLY A 25 1.79 -9.59 15.80
N LYS A 26 1.57 -8.27 15.78
CA LYS A 26 0.23 -7.64 15.89
C LYS A 26 -0.32 -7.15 14.56
N GLU A 27 0.22 -7.66 13.45
CA GLU A 27 -0.16 -7.26 12.10
C GLU A 27 -1.67 -7.40 11.87
N PRO A 28 -2.29 -6.48 11.11
CA PRO A 28 -3.70 -6.56 10.75
C PRO A 28 -4.04 -7.92 10.13
N LYS A 29 -5.18 -8.51 10.50
CA LYS A 29 -5.62 -9.79 9.90
C LYS A 29 -6.05 -9.64 8.43
N ASP A 30 -6.37 -8.43 8.00
CA ASP A 30 -6.77 -8.08 6.63
C ASP A 30 -5.56 -7.95 5.70
N GLU A 31 -4.78 -9.02 5.62
CA GLU A 31 -3.67 -9.13 4.71
C GLU A 31 -4.13 -9.69 3.37
N VAL A 32 -3.69 -9.04 2.29
CA VAL A 32 -3.93 -9.50 0.93
C VAL A 32 -2.62 -9.72 0.22
N GLN A 33 -2.47 -10.89 -0.38
CA GLN A 33 -1.32 -11.26 -1.19
C GLN A 33 -1.71 -11.28 -2.66
N ILE A 34 -1.00 -10.50 -3.46
CA ILE A 34 -1.20 -10.47 -4.92
C ILE A 34 0.13 -10.65 -5.64
N TYR A 35 0.04 -11.19 -6.85
CA TYR A 35 1.17 -11.18 -7.77
C TYR A 35 1.09 -9.92 -8.63
N THR A 36 2.12 -9.08 -8.54
CA THR A 36 2.22 -7.85 -9.33
C THR A 36 3.65 -7.65 -9.83
N TRP A 37 3.94 -6.51 -10.43
CA TRP A 37 5.25 -6.15 -10.94
C TRP A 37 5.79 -4.90 -10.26
N LYS A 38 7.10 -4.67 -10.28
CA LYS A 38 7.70 -3.44 -9.72
C LYS A 38 7.26 -2.18 -10.48
N ASP A 39 6.84 -2.34 -11.73
CA ASP A 39 6.30 -1.25 -12.55
C ASP A 39 4.83 -0.94 -12.22
N ALA A 40 4.19 -1.69 -11.32
CA ALA A 40 2.82 -1.41 -10.92
C ALA A 40 2.71 -0.02 -10.30
N THR A 41 1.72 0.73 -10.77
CA THR A 41 1.48 2.11 -10.36
C THR A 41 0.59 2.18 -9.13
N LEU A 42 0.67 3.28 -8.37
CA LEU A 42 -0.27 3.53 -7.27
C LEU A 42 -1.74 3.52 -7.76
N HIS A 43 -1.97 3.89 -9.02
CA HIS A 43 -3.29 3.78 -9.64
C HIS A 43 -3.80 2.34 -9.71
N GLU A 44 -2.99 1.40 -10.20
CA GLU A 44 -3.36 -0.02 -10.27
C GLU A 44 -3.59 -0.62 -8.88
N LEU A 45 -2.74 -0.25 -7.92
CA LEU A 45 -2.92 -0.66 -6.52
C LEU A 45 -4.23 -0.10 -5.95
N THR A 46 -4.58 1.13 -6.30
CA THR A 46 -5.84 1.76 -5.90
C THR A 46 -7.05 1.02 -6.47
N ASP A 47 -7.01 0.66 -7.75
CA ASP A 47 -8.08 -0.10 -8.38
C ASP A 47 -8.26 -1.47 -7.72
N LEU A 48 -7.15 -2.13 -7.39
CA LEU A 48 -7.17 -3.41 -6.71
C LEU A 48 -7.74 -3.31 -5.28
N VAL A 49 -7.35 -2.31 -4.50
CA VAL A 49 -7.90 -2.08 -3.15
C VAL A 49 -9.39 -1.78 -3.22
N ARG A 50 -9.88 -1.07 -4.25
CA ARG A 50 -11.31 -0.87 -4.48
C ARG A 50 -12.06 -2.18 -4.72
N VAL A 51 -11.45 -3.18 -5.36
CA VAL A 51 -12.07 -4.50 -5.55
C VAL A 51 -12.18 -5.25 -4.23
N VAL A 52 -11.18 -5.13 -3.36
CA VAL A 52 -11.11 -5.81 -2.06
C VAL A 52 -12.07 -5.19 -1.04
N THR A 53 -12.11 -3.86 -0.93
CA THR A 53 -12.94 -3.18 0.09
C THR A 53 -13.85 -2.10 -0.50
N PRO A 54 -15.16 -2.11 -0.15
CA PRO A 54 -16.08 -1.08 -0.58
C PRO A 54 -15.78 0.30 0.04
N ALA A 55 -15.02 0.36 1.14
CA ALA A 55 -14.64 1.62 1.78
C ALA A 55 -13.80 2.50 0.83
N ALA A 56 -12.90 1.89 0.07
CA ALA A 56 -12.07 2.57 -0.93
C ALA A 56 -12.89 3.03 -2.17
N LYS A 57 -14.13 2.55 -2.36
CA LYS A 57 -15.01 3.00 -3.46
C LYS A 57 -15.76 4.29 -3.15
N ARG A 58 -15.75 4.78 -1.90
CA ARG A 58 -16.44 6.02 -1.53
C ARG A 58 -15.90 7.18 -2.36
N ARG A 59 -16.74 8.10 -2.84
CA ARG A 59 -16.34 9.23 -3.69
C ARG A 59 -15.30 10.18 -3.08
N ASN A 60 -15.16 10.17 -1.76
CA ASN A 60 -14.25 11.03 -1.02
C ASN A 60 -13.14 10.24 -0.33
N ALA A 61 -13.02 8.93 -0.60
CA ALA A 61 -12.00 8.11 0.00
C ALA A 61 -10.63 8.48 -0.59
N ARG A 62 -9.63 8.63 0.27
CA ARG A 62 -8.24 8.76 -0.17
C ARG A 62 -7.45 7.57 0.27
N LEU A 63 -6.61 7.04 -0.60
CA LEU A 63 -5.74 5.92 -0.27
C LEU A 63 -4.34 6.46 -0.04
N SER A 64 -3.82 6.27 1.16
CA SER A 64 -2.43 6.56 1.49
C SER A 64 -1.62 5.28 1.42
N PHE A 65 -0.57 5.29 0.62
CA PHE A 65 0.34 4.17 0.46
C PHE A 65 1.58 4.41 1.31
N ALA A 66 1.96 3.42 2.11
CA ALA A 66 3.19 3.43 2.87
C ALA A 66 3.92 2.09 2.77
N PHE A 67 5.25 2.10 2.78
CA PHE A 67 6.03 0.87 2.89
C PHE A 67 6.35 0.60 4.34
N ILE A 68 6.20 -0.65 4.75
CA ILE A 68 6.58 -1.14 6.06
C ILE A 68 7.78 -2.06 5.90
N PHE A 69 8.88 -1.72 6.56
CA PHE A 69 10.11 -2.50 6.54
C PHE A 69 10.74 -2.54 7.94
N PRO A 70 11.49 -3.59 8.27
CA PRO A 70 12.17 -3.70 9.55
C PRO A 70 13.29 -2.67 9.66
N ASP A 71 13.33 -1.93 10.76
CA ASP A 71 14.45 -1.08 11.14
C ASP A 71 15.49 -1.88 11.93
N THR A 72 16.72 -1.35 11.99
CA THR A 72 17.82 -1.83 12.82
C THR A 72 17.47 -2.03 14.30
N ASN A 73 16.39 -1.44 14.82
CA ASN A 73 15.96 -1.52 16.22
C ASN A 73 14.84 -2.56 16.48
N ASP A 74 14.68 -3.58 15.62
CA ASP A 74 13.59 -4.60 15.68
C ASP A 74 12.16 -4.00 15.68
N ARG A 75 12.05 -2.75 15.24
CA ARG A 75 10.77 -2.05 15.04
C ARG A 75 10.45 -2.03 13.55
N PHE A 76 9.17 -2.08 13.20
CA PHE A 76 8.76 -1.77 11.85
C PHE A 76 8.66 -0.26 11.66
N VAL A 77 9.22 0.23 10.57
CA VAL A 77 9.11 1.62 10.16
C VAL A 77 8.11 1.70 9.02
N VAL A 78 7.12 2.57 9.19
CA VAL A 78 6.12 2.90 8.18
C VAL A 78 6.56 4.18 7.47
N ARG A 79 6.80 4.09 6.17
CA ARG A 79 7.20 5.21 5.33
C ARG A 79 6.13 5.50 4.30
N GLU A 80 5.43 6.61 4.43
CA GLU A 80 4.48 7.07 3.41
C GLU A 80 5.22 7.36 2.09
N VAL A 81 4.71 6.79 1.00
CA VAL A 81 5.31 6.88 -0.34
C VAL A 81 4.45 7.63 -1.35
N GLY A 82 3.15 7.73 -1.11
CA GLY A 82 2.26 8.51 -1.94
C GLY A 82 0.80 8.40 -1.51
N LYS A 83 -0.03 9.26 -2.08
CA LYS A 83 -1.49 9.24 -1.87
C LYS A 83 -2.18 9.21 -3.22
N THR A 84 -3.31 8.52 -3.30
CA THR A 84 -4.23 8.55 -4.43
C THR A 84 -5.64 8.85 -3.94
N ASP A 85 -6.50 9.26 -4.86
CA ASP A 85 -7.90 9.51 -4.57
C ASP A 85 -8.74 8.41 -5.21
N SER A 86 -9.80 7.99 -4.52
CA SER A 86 -10.75 7.03 -5.07
C SER A 86 -11.52 7.60 -6.26
N HIS A 87 -11.60 8.93 -6.38
CA HIS A 87 -12.17 9.61 -7.52
C HIS A 87 -11.10 10.41 -8.24
N ARG A 88 -11.13 10.33 -9.57
CA ARG A 88 -10.08 10.77 -10.50
C ARG A 88 -9.94 12.30 -10.55
N ASN A 89 -9.64 12.95 -9.44
CA ASN A 89 -9.46 14.40 -9.34
C ASN A 89 -7.97 14.76 -9.37
N GLY A 90 -7.30 14.34 -10.45
CA GLY A 90 -6.36 15.14 -11.23
C GLY A 90 -5.01 15.62 -10.67
N LYS A 91 -4.59 15.33 -9.43
CA LYS A 91 -3.35 15.94 -8.88
C LYS A 91 -2.46 15.07 -7.97
N LEU A 92 -2.65 13.76 -7.95
CA LEU A 92 -1.98 12.88 -6.99
C LEU A 92 -0.91 11.96 -7.60
N ASP A 93 -0.26 11.17 -6.76
CA ASP A 93 0.89 10.31 -7.08
C ASP A 93 0.53 9.06 -7.91
N ASP A 94 -0.64 9.03 -8.55
CA ASP A 94 -1.22 7.88 -9.23
C ASP A 94 -0.29 7.21 -10.25
N ASN A 95 0.54 8.01 -10.94
CA ASN A 95 1.45 7.53 -11.99
C ASN A 95 2.79 7.01 -11.45
N LYS A 96 3.07 7.11 -10.14
CA LYS A 96 4.32 6.62 -9.57
C LYS A 96 4.27 5.10 -9.47
N ALA A 97 5.27 4.44 -10.05
CA ALA A 97 5.45 3.01 -9.92
C ALA A 97 6.15 2.63 -8.60
N LEU A 98 5.90 1.43 -8.10
CA LEU A 98 6.58 0.87 -6.92
C LEU A 98 8.11 0.95 -7.04
N ALA A 99 8.64 0.68 -8.23
CA ALA A 99 10.07 0.81 -8.54
C ALA A 99 10.60 2.23 -8.30
N GLN A 100 9.84 3.26 -8.70
CA GLN A 100 10.22 4.66 -8.52
C GLN A 100 10.14 5.12 -7.06
N LEU A 101 9.29 4.47 -6.28
CA LEU A 101 9.11 4.70 -4.85
C LEU A 101 10.16 3.97 -4.00
N GLY A 102 10.96 3.09 -4.62
CA GLY A 102 12.02 2.35 -3.95
C GLY A 102 11.56 1.06 -3.27
N PHE A 103 10.46 0.45 -3.74
CA PHE A 103 9.95 -0.81 -3.21
C PHE A 103 10.96 -1.96 -3.36
N GLN A 104 11.21 -2.69 -2.26
CA GLN A 104 12.06 -3.87 -2.24
C GLN A 104 11.24 -5.15 -2.01
N ILE A 105 11.75 -6.26 -2.56
CA ILE A 105 11.09 -7.56 -2.39
C ILE A 105 11.26 -7.97 -0.93
N GLY A 106 10.15 -8.13 -0.21
CA GLY A 106 10.14 -8.38 1.23
C GLY A 106 9.60 -7.21 2.05
N ASP A 107 9.47 -6.02 1.46
CA ASP A 107 8.73 -4.92 2.08
C ASP A 107 7.23 -5.22 2.06
N TYR A 108 6.52 -4.77 3.07
CA TYR A 108 5.06 -4.80 3.10
C TYR A 108 4.52 -3.46 2.60
N LEU A 109 3.38 -3.52 1.93
CA LEU A 109 2.65 -2.32 1.53
C LEU A 109 1.49 -2.09 2.47
N ASP A 110 1.42 -0.91 3.03
CA ASP A 110 0.31 -0.44 3.82
C ASP A 110 -0.57 0.50 3.03
N VAL A 111 -1.89 0.30 3.11
CA VAL A 111 -2.88 1.13 2.45
C VAL A 111 -3.88 1.64 3.48
N ALA A 112 -3.78 2.93 3.80
CA ALA A 112 -4.73 3.61 4.67
C ALA A 112 -5.84 4.27 3.86
N ILE A 113 -7.10 3.95 4.19
CA ILE A 113 -8.27 4.58 3.56
C ILE A 113 -8.71 5.73 4.46
N LEU A 114 -8.52 6.97 4.00
CA LEU A 114 -8.89 8.22 4.67
C LEU A 114 -10.26 8.74 4.19
#